data_AF-A0A6H0CQ32-F1
#
_entry.id   AF-A0A6H0CQ32-F1
#
_cell.length_a   1.000
_cell.length_b   1.000
_cell.length_c   1.000
_cell.angle_alpha   90.00
_cell.angle_beta   90.00
_cell.angle_gamma   90.00
#
_symmetry.space_group_name_H-M   'P 1'
#
loop_
_entity.id
_entity.type
_entity.pdbx_description
1 polymer ?
#
loop_
_entity_poly.entity_id
_entity_poly.type
_entity_poly.pdbx_seq_one_letter_code
_entity_poly.pdbx_strand_id
1 'polypeptide(L)'
;MPEHIPMTAASLLVNGKIFSQTDLDADSDPDLHPAVSEFFQQLPAAQREPFMGYCAETALISDQLWGLDEQLPSGGRTTLDDATGHFSGSAIVTRKIRPEGDPEHGRHAKPCRSCTALLERLGIEVVDE
;
A
#
# COMPACT_ATOMS: atom_id res chain seq x y z
N MET A 1 -19.09 17.17 9.37
CA MET A 1 -18.89 15.71 9.18
C MET A 1 -17.59 15.57 8.43
N PRO A 2 -16.72 14.58 8.72
CA PRO A 2 -15.51 14.42 7.92
C PRO A 2 -15.91 14.30 6.45
N GLU A 3 -15.24 15.05 5.58
CA GLU A 3 -15.58 15.17 4.14
C GLU A 3 -15.36 13.85 3.38
N HIS A 4 -14.54 12.93 3.92
CA HIS A 4 -14.28 11.61 3.36
C HIS A 4 -14.27 10.52 4.45
N ILE A 5 -14.96 9.40 4.21
CA ILE A 5 -14.89 8.18 5.02
C ILE A 5 -14.03 7.18 4.24
N PRO A 6 -12.92 6.67 4.81
CA PRO A 6 -12.10 5.69 4.12
C PRO A 6 -12.90 4.43 3.80
N MET A 7 -12.58 3.80 2.67
CA MET A 7 -13.24 2.59 2.17
C MET A 7 -12.54 1.30 2.62
N THR A 8 -11.30 1.37 3.06
CA THR A 8 -10.44 0.26 3.44
C THR A 8 -9.44 0.66 4.53
N ALA A 9 -9.01 -0.32 5.31
CA ALA A 9 -7.82 -0.21 6.15
C ALA A 9 -6.93 -1.42 5.91
N ALA A 10 -5.64 -1.19 5.79
CA ALA A 10 -4.62 -2.22 5.71
C ALA A 10 -3.74 -2.25 6.96
N SER A 11 -3.21 -3.42 7.27
CA SER A 11 -2.17 -3.61 8.28
C SER A 11 -1.04 -4.44 7.68
N LEU A 12 0.18 -3.90 7.74
CA LEU A 12 1.41 -4.47 7.22
C LEU A 12 2.31 -4.88 8.38
N LEU A 13 2.66 -6.16 8.45
CA LEU A 13 3.74 -6.69 9.27
C LEU A 13 5.05 -6.58 8.48
N VAL A 14 6.04 -5.88 9.01
CA VAL A 14 7.39 -5.77 8.43
C VAL A 14 8.42 -5.69 9.55
N ASN A 15 9.47 -6.51 9.49
CA ASN A 15 10.54 -6.57 10.49
C ASN A 15 10.04 -6.67 11.95
N GLY A 16 8.98 -7.44 12.19
CA GLY A 16 8.38 -7.64 13.51
C GLY A 16 7.56 -6.46 14.04
N LYS A 17 7.29 -5.44 13.22
CA LYS A 17 6.45 -4.28 13.55
C LYS A 17 5.20 -4.26 12.67
N ILE A 18 4.09 -3.79 13.21
CA ILE A 18 2.83 -3.62 12.48
C ILE A 18 2.60 -2.13 12.24
N PHE A 19 2.33 -1.79 10.98
CA PHE A 19 1.92 -0.46 10.53
C PHE A 19 0.53 -0.55 9.92
N SER A 20 -0.31 0.46 10.13
CA SER A 20 -1.67 0.49 9.60
C SER A 20 -1.98 1.83 8.95
N GLN A 21 -2.68 1.79 7.83
CA GLN A 21 -3.14 2.96 7.09
C GLN A 21 -4.52 2.65 6.48
N THR A 22 -5.27 3.69 6.13
CA THR A 22 -6.49 3.60 5.33
C THR A 22 -6.19 3.79 3.84
N ASP A 23 -7.20 3.76 2.98
CA ASP A 23 -7.06 4.38 1.65
C ASP A 23 -6.89 5.90 1.79
N LEU A 24 -6.21 6.46 0.79
CA LEU A 24 -5.95 7.88 0.67
C LEU A 24 -7.16 8.59 0.07
N ASP A 25 -7.31 9.86 0.41
CA ASP A 25 -8.37 10.71 -0.11
C ASP A 25 -8.17 10.97 -1.61
N ALA A 26 -9.20 10.70 -2.41
CA ALA A 26 -9.21 10.91 -3.84
C ALA A 26 -9.17 12.39 -4.26
N ASP A 27 -9.45 13.32 -3.34
CA ASP A 27 -9.47 14.76 -3.61
C ASP A 27 -8.08 15.41 -3.60
N SER A 28 -7.03 14.66 -3.27
CA SER A 28 -5.63 15.11 -3.30
C SER A 28 -4.75 14.17 -4.13
N ASP A 29 -3.68 14.69 -4.73
CA ASP A 29 -2.67 13.83 -5.33
C ASP A 29 -1.93 13.08 -4.21
N PRO A 30 -1.86 11.73 -4.26
CA PRO A 30 -1.25 10.95 -3.20
C PRO A 30 0.27 11.18 -3.21
N ASP A 31 0.84 11.45 -2.04
CA ASP A 31 2.29 11.64 -1.86
C ASP A 31 3.03 10.29 -1.85
N LEU A 32 3.03 9.64 -3.00
CA LEU A 32 3.64 8.33 -3.18
C LEU A 32 5.16 8.44 -3.29
N HIS A 33 5.83 7.44 -2.71
CA HIS A 33 7.27 7.31 -2.87
C HIS A 33 7.62 7.17 -4.37
N PRO A 34 8.63 7.89 -4.91
CA PRO A 34 8.95 7.89 -6.34
C PRO A 34 9.09 6.50 -6.97
N ALA A 35 9.69 5.55 -6.27
CA ALA A 35 9.83 4.17 -6.76
C ALA A 35 8.49 3.46 -7.00
N VAL A 36 7.46 3.78 -6.20
CA VAL A 36 6.09 3.25 -6.39
C VAL A 36 5.42 3.91 -7.59
N SER A 37 5.52 5.24 -7.68
CA SER A 37 5.01 6.01 -8.83
C SER A 37 5.62 5.54 -10.15
N GLU A 38 6.93 5.33 -10.20
CA GLU A 38 7.65 4.84 -11.38
C GLU A 38 7.23 3.42 -11.75
N PHE A 39 7.09 2.52 -10.77
CA PHE A 39 6.59 1.17 -10.99
C PHE A 39 5.18 1.18 -11.61
N PHE A 40 4.29 2.00 -11.05
CA PHE A 40 2.93 2.17 -11.56
C PHE A 40 2.85 2.73 -12.97
N GLN A 41 3.72 3.68 -13.32
CA GLN A 41 3.80 4.21 -14.68
C GLN A 41 4.22 3.15 -15.71
N GLN A 42 4.98 2.14 -15.28
CA GLN A 42 5.49 1.06 -16.13
C GLN A 42 4.57 -0.17 -16.19
N LEU A 43 3.51 -0.23 -15.37
CA LEU A 43 2.59 -1.37 -15.36
C LEU A 43 1.94 -1.58 -16.75
N PRO A 44 1.84 -2.82 -17.24
CA PRO A 44 0.99 -3.18 -18.37
C PRO A 44 -0.47 -2.72 -18.15
N ALA A 45 -1.16 -2.33 -19.23
CA ALA A 45 -2.54 -1.83 -19.15
C ALA A 45 -3.50 -2.81 -18.42
N ALA A 46 -3.30 -4.12 -18.57
CA ALA A 46 -4.10 -5.15 -17.90
C ALA A 46 -3.98 -5.14 -16.36
N GLN A 47 -2.86 -4.62 -15.83
CA GLN A 47 -2.59 -4.55 -14.39
C GLN A 47 -2.93 -3.17 -13.80
N ARG A 48 -3.32 -2.19 -14.62
CA ARG A 48 -3.69 -0.85 -14.15
C ARG A 48 -5.13 -0.82 -13.63
N GLU A 49 -5.36 0.08 -12.68
CA GLU A 49 -6.66 0.42 -12.12
C GLU A 49 -6.84 1.94 -12.17
N PRO A 50 -8.07 2.47 -12.37
CA PRO A 50 -8.30 3.91 -12.43
C PRO A 50 -7.93 4.66 -11.13
N PHE A 51 -8.00 3.97 -9.99
CA PHE A 51 -7.72 4.48 -8.65
C PHE A 51 -6.35 4.03 -8.12
N MET A 52 -5.46 3.55 -8.99
CA MET A 52 -4.12 3.14 -8.58
C MET A 52 -3.39 4.30 -7.88
N GLY A 53 -2.73 4.01 -6.77
CA GLY A 53 -2.08 5.05 -5.96
C GLY A 53 -2.84 5.40 -4.68
N TYR A 54 -4.15 5.16 -4.61
CA TYR A 54 -4.97 5.57 -3.48
C TYR A 54 -5.24 4.45 -2.47
N CYS A 55 -4.85 3.21 -2.77
CA CYS A 55 -5.15 2.07 -1.91
C CYS A 55 -4.29 2.09 -0.64
N ALA A 56 -4.84 1.56 0.46
CA ALA A 56 -4.15 1.47 1.75
C ALA A 56 -2.82 0.71 1.68
N GLU A 57 -2.76 -0.31 0.83
CA GLU A 57 -1.54 -1.05 0.55
C GLU A 57 -0.46 -0.14 -0.06
N THR A 58 -0.83 0.71 -1.01
CA THR A 58 0.12 1.62 -1.66
C THR A 58 0.65 2.66 -0.68
N ALA A 59 -0.23 3.22 0.16
CA ALA A 59 0.14 4.16 1.20
C ALA A 59 1.17 3.53 2.16
N LEU A 60 0.89 2.33 2.70
CA LEU A 60 1.80 1.63 3.59
C LEU A 60 3.17 1.34 2.96
N ILE A 61 3.20 0.87 1.71
CA ILE A 61 4.47 0.63 1.02
C ILE A 61 5.24 1.93 0.80
N SER A 62 4.56 3.00 0.41
CA SER A 62 5.20 4.31 0.20
C SER A 62 5.77 4.87 1.51
N ASP A 63 5.03 4.79 2.61
CA ASP A 63 5.49 5.21 3.94
C ASP A 63 6.75 4.44 4.38
N GLN A 64 6.79 3.14 4.15
CA GLN A 64 7.98 2.33 4.46
C GLN A 64 9.19 2.76 3.64
N LEU A 65 9.00 3.04 2.35
CA LEU A 65 10.09 3.48 1.46
C LEU A 65 10.59 4.87 1.86
N TRP A 66 9.70 5.82 2.19
CA TRP A 66 10.11 7.11 2.74
C TRP A 66 10.92 6.96 4.03
N GLY A 67 10.48 6.08 4.93
CA GLY A 67 11.23 5.77 6.16
C GLY A 67 12.61 5.14 5.91
N LEU A 68 12.80 4.42 4.80
CA LEU A 68 14.11 3.91 4.39
C LEU A 68 14.99 5.03 3.83
N ASP A 69 14.43 5.94 3.04
CA ASP A 69 15.13 7.11 2.49
C ASP A 69 15.69 8.00 3.60
N GLU A 70 14.93 8.23 4.66
CA GLU A 70 15.37 9.00 5.83
C GLU A 70 16.61 8.41 6.54
N GLN A 71 16.85 7.10 6.37
CA GLN A 71 18.00 6.40 6.95
C GLN A 71 19.24 6.44 6.05
N LEU A 72 19.11 6.89 4.79
CA LEU A 72 20.23 6.94 3.86
C LEU A 72 21.17 8.10 4.19
N PRO A 73 22.48 7.85 4.43
CA PRO A 73 23.43 8.88 4.86
C PRO A 73 23.62 10.06 3.89
N SER A 74 23.28 9.88 2.62
CA SER A 74 23.52 10.83 1.54
C SER A 74 22.23 11.40 0.91
N GLY A 75 21.05 11.22 1.53
CA GLY A 75 19.78 11.74 1.00
C GLY A 75 19.39 11.12 -0.35
N GLY A 76 19.57 9.81 -0.48
CA GLY A 76 19.23 9.05 -1.68
C GLY A 76 17.76 8.62 -1.72
N ARG A 77 17.42 7.83 -2.75
CA ARG A 77 16.10 7.21 -2.88
C ARG A 77 16.24 5.70 -2.96
N THR A 78 15.42 5.00 -2.22
CA THR A 78 15.36 3.55 -2.15
C THR A 78 14.61 3.03 -3.36
N THR A 79 15.23 2.15 -4.14
CA THR A 79 14.52 1.48 -5.24
C THR A 79 13.67 0.32 -4.71
N LEU A 80 12.72 -0.17 -5.52
CA LEU A 80 11.99 -1.39 -5.15
C LEU A 80 12.90 -2.62 -5.06
N ASP A 81 14.04 -2.64 -5.76
CA ASP A 81 15.05 -3.70 -5.62
C ASP A 81 15.74 -3.64 -4.26
N ASP A 82 16.19 -2.45 -3.85
CA ASP A 82 16.83 -2.23 -2.56
C ASP A 82 15.90 -2.59 -1.38
N ALA A 83 14.60 -2.33 -1.55
CA ALA A 83 13.60 -2.56 -0.52
C ALA A 83 13.21 -4.04 -0.33
N THR A 84 13.53 -4.94 -1.25
CA THR A 84 13.13 -6.36 -1.16
C THR A 84 13.61 -7.01 0.14
N GLY A 85 14.81 -6.67 0.60
CA GLY A 85 15.34 -7.16 1.87
C GLY A 85 14.56 -6.65 3.09
N HIS A 86 14.11 -5.39 3.07
CA HIS A 86 13.31 -4.79 4.14
C HIS A 86 11.96 -5.49 4.29
N PHE A 87 11.34 -5.88 3.18
CA PHE A 87 10.04 -6.56 3.16
C PHE A 87 10.12 -8.08 3.29
N SER A 88 11.31 -8.66 3.51
CA SER A 88 11.44 -10.11 3.64
C SER A 88 10.61 -10.67 4.80
N GLY A 89 9.74 -11.66 4.51
CA GLY A 89 8.82 -12.24 5.49
C GLY A 89 7.70 -11.30 5.94
N SER A 90 7.43 -10.23 5.17
CA SER A 90 6.33 -9.32 5.44
C SER A 90 4.99 -9.86 4.96
N ALA A 91 3.93 -9.46 5.63
CA ALA A 91 2.56 -9.85 5.30
C ALA A 91 1.61 -8.67 5.45
N ILE A 92 0.59 -8.60 4.61
CA ILE A 92 -0.41 -7.53 4.61
C ILE A 92 -1.82 -8.09 4.62
N VAL A 93 -2.71 -7.46 5.40
CA VAL A 93 -4.15 -7.72 5.37
C VAL A 93 -4.89 -6.42 5.14
N THR A 94 -5.87 -6.42 4.24
CA THR A 94 -6.74 -5.26 3.98
C THR A 94 -8.18 -5.64 4.31
N ARG A 95 -8.90 -4.77 5.03
CA ARG A 95 -10.30 -4.94 5.40
C ARG A 95 -11.14 -3.76 4.90
N LYS A 96 -12.41 -4.04 4.55
CA LYS A 96 -13.38 -3.02 4.11
C LYS A 96 -13.86 -2.19 5.31
N ILE A 97 -13.93 -0.87 5.13
CA ILE A 97 -14.58 0.04 6.07
C ILE A 97 -15.93 0.46 5.47
N ARG A 98 -17.02 0.14 6.16
CA ARG A 98 -18.40 0.44 5.74
C ARG A 98 -19.19 1.09 6.89
N PRO A 99 -20.36 1.68 6.63
CA PRO A 99 -21.22 2.17 7.70
C PRO A 99 -21.61 1.06 8.69
N GLU A 100 -21.97 1.46 9.91
CA GLU A 100 -22.49 0.55 10.94
C GLU A 100 -23.68 -0.26 10.39
N GLY A 101 -23.66 -1.58 10.63
CA GLY A 101 -24.69 -2.51 10.15
C GLY A 101 -24.53 -3.02 8.72
N ASP A 102 -23.55 -2.51 7.95
CA ASP A 102 -23.21 -3.09 6.65
C ASP A 102 -22.52 -4.46 6.83
N PRO A 103 -23.06 -5.56 6.26
CA PRO A 103 -22.51 -6.90 6.43
C PRO A 103 -21.11 -7.09 5.80
N GLU A 104 -20.69 -6.17 4.93
CA GLU A 104 -19.35 -6.16 4.33
C GLU A 104 -18.32 -5.43 5.18
N HIS A 105 -18.72 -4.71 6.24
CA HIS A 105 -17.78 -4.08 7.15
C HIS A 105 -16.82 -5.12 7.75
N GLY A 106 -15.52 -4.81 7.78
CA GLY A 106 -14.50 -5.67 8.35
C GLY A 106 -14.18 -6.93 7.54
N ARG A 107 -14.88 -7.19 6.42
CA ARG A 107 -14.52 -8.31 5.53
C ARG A 107 -13.21 -8.03 4.82
N HIS A 108 -12.51 -9.09 4.44
CA HIS A 108 -11.30 -8.99 3.62
C HIS A 108 -11.58 -8.19 2.34
N ALA A 109 -10.70 -7.25 2.04
CA ALA A 109 -10.66 -6.50 0.80
C ALA A 109 -9.47 -7.01 -0.02
N LYS A 110 -9.77 -7.72 -1.11
CA LYS A 110 -8.72 -8.22 -1.99
C LYS A 110 -7.93 -7.03 -2.56
N PRO A 111 -6.57 -7.05 -2.55
CA PRO A 111 -5.78 -6.02 -3.21
C PRO A 111 -6.18 -5.87 -4.68
N CYS A 112 -6.20 -4.63 -5.18
CA CYS A 112 -6.50 -4.36 -6.58
C CYS A 112 -5.41 -4.91 -7.51
N ARG A 113 -5.62 -4.90 -8.84
CA ARG A 113 -4.62 -5.45 -9.78
C ARG A 113 -3.26 -4.76 -9.68
N SER A 114 -3.24 -3.44 -9.53
CA SER A 114 -1.99 -2.67 -9.39
C SER A 114 -1.27 -2.98 -8.07
N CYS A 115 -2.00 -3.06 -6.95
CA CYS A 115 -1.42 -3.38 -5.65
C CYS A 115 -0.93 -4.82 -5.59
N THR A 116 -1.66 -5.76 -6.18
CA THR A 116 -1.22 -7.17 -6.29
C THR A 116 0.15 -7.24 -6.96
N ALA A 117 0.33 -6.55 -8.09
CA ALA A 117 1.62 -6.53 -8.79
C ALA A 117 2.75 -5.89 -7.95
N LEU A 118 2.46 -4.83 -7.19
CA LEU A 118 3.44 -4.19 -6.30
C LEU A 118 3.84 -5.09 -5.13
N LEU A 119 2.87 -5.75 -4.51
CA LEU A 119 3.10 -6.66 -3.38
C LEU A 119 3.90 -7.89 -3.83
N GLU A 120 3.56 -8.48 -4.98
CA GLU A 120 4.32 -9.56 -5.61
C GLU A 120 5.77 -9.12 -5.91
N ARG A 121 5.95 -7.90 -6.43
CA ARG A 121 7.26 -7.33 -6.74
C ARG A 121 8.16 -7.17 -5.51
N LEU A 122 7.58 -6.95 -4.34
CA LEU A 122 8.28 -6.81 -3.06
C LEU A 122 8.34 -8.10 -2.25
N GLY A 123 7.67 -9.17 -2.69
CA GLY A 123 7.61 -10.44 -1.97
C GLY A 123 6.77 -10.39 -0.69
N ILE A 124 5.75 -9.54 -0.65
CA ILE A 124 4.87 -9.37 0.51
C ILE A 124 3.69 -10.33 0.39
N GLU A 125 3.46 -11.13 1.42
CA GLU A 125 2.35 -12.07 1.48
C GLU A 125 1.02 -11.33 1.72
N VAL A 126 -0.03 -11.70 0.98
CA VAL A 126 -1.40 -11.22 1.26
C VAL A 126 -2.08 -12.24 2.17
N VAL A 127 -2.62 -11.77 3.29
CA VAL A 127 -3.35 -12.58 4.25
C VAL A 127 -4.85 -12.48 3.96
N ASP A 128 -5.43 -13.62 3.60
CA ASP A 128 -6.77 -13.69 3.01
C ASP A 128 -7.89 -13.95 4.05
N GLU A 129 -7.52 -14.26 5.30
CA GLU A 129 -8.44 -14.74 6.35
C GLU A 129 -8.45 -13.86 7.60
#